data_AF-A0A5S9M7D4-F1
#
_entry.id   AF-A0A5S9M7D4-F1
#
_cell.length_a   1.000
_cell.length_b   1.000
_cell.length_c   1.000
_cell.angle_alpha   90.00
_cell.angle_beta   90.00
_cell.angle_gamma   90.00
#
_symmetry.space_group_name_H-M   'P 1'
#
loop_
_entity.id
_entity.type
_entity.pdbx_description
1 polymer ?
#
loop_
_entity_poly.entity_id
_entity_poly.type
_entity_poly.pdbx_seq_one_letter_code
_entity_poly.pdbx_strand_id
1 'polypeptide(L)'
;MSLLTEYDRLLEREPDELDRLHAQLLSGTTAFFRDMEAFRVCEQKVIPSIIDHSMNNGKSRCRIWIAGCSTGEEAYSFTILFLEEMKRRDVSIELQVFATDINRKAIQIASKGLYSIESMASIPEKWRARYFEKKR
;
A
#
# COMPACT_ATOMS: atom_id res chain seq x y z
N MET A 1 1.70 -9.93 -41.62
CA MET A 1 0.96 -9.88 -40.34
C MET A 1 1.92 -9.40 -39.28
N SER A 2 1.50 -8.56 -38.34
CA SER A 2 2.39 -8.09 -37.28
C SER A 2 2.43 -9.11 -36.13
N LEU A 3 3.51 -9.10 -35.35
CA LEU A 3 3.65 -9.93 -34.15
C LEU A 3 2.46 -9.76 -33.18
N LEU A 4 1.92 -8.54 -33.08
CA LEU A 4 0.77 -8.24 -32.22
C LEU A 4 -0.51 -8.93 -32.71
N THR A 5 -0.72 -9.02 -34.04
CA THR A 5 -1.87 -9.73 -34.60
C THR A 5 -1.76 -11.24 -34.39
N GLU A 6 -0.55 -11.79 -34.39
CA GLU A 6 -0.32 -13.21 -34.08
C GLU A 6 -0.56 -13.51 -32.61
N TYR A 7 -0.13 -12.61 -31.71
CA TYR A 7 -0.38 -12.73 -30.28
C TYR A 7 -1.86 -12.55 -29.92
N ASP A 8 -2.58 -11.64 -30.57
CA ASP A 8 -4.04 -11.48 -30.41
C ASP A 8 -4.79 -12.79 -30.71
N ARG A 9 -4.43 -13.47 -31.81
CA ARG A 9 -4.97 -14.80 -32.13
C ARG A 9 -4.59 -15.87 -31.14
N LEU A 10 -3.44 -15.77 -30.48
CA LEU A 10 -3.04 -16.69 -29.41
C LEU A 10 -3.93 -16.48 -28.18
N LEU A 11 -4.19 -15.23 -27.79
CA LEU A 11 -5.07 -14.88 -26.68
C LEU A 11 -6.50 -15.40 -26.88
N GLU A 12 -7.01 -15.39 -28.11
CA GLU A 12 -8.33 -15.96 -28.43
C GLU A 12 -8.38 -17.50 -28.30
N ARG A 13 -7.25 -18.19 -28.55
CA ARG A 13 -7.19 -19.66 -28.61
C ARG A 13 -6.76 -20.30 -27.29
N GLU A 14 -6.00 -19.57 -26.47
CA GLU A 14 -5.44 -20.05 -25.20
C GLU A 14 -5.87 -19.14 -24.05
N PRO A 15 -6.99 -19.46 -23.35
CA PRO A 15 -7.49 -18.65 -22.24
C PRO A 15 -6.45 -18.42 -21.12
N ASP A 16 -5.58 -19.40 -20.88
CA ASP A 16 -4.51 -19.31 -19.89
C ASP A 16 -3.45 -18.25 -20.27
N GLU A 17 -3.27 -17.94 -21.55
CA GLU A 17 -2.32 -16.92 -22.01
C GLU A 17 -2.82 -15.51 -21.69
N LEU A 18 -4.14 -15.29 -21.71
CA LEU A 18 -4.73 -14.03 -21.25
C LEU A 18 -4.46 -13.80 -19.76
N ASP A 19 -4.56 -14.84 -18.94
CA ASP A 19 -4.22 -14.78 -17.51
C ASP A 19 -2.73 -14.49 -17.28
N ARG A 20 -1.84 -15.06 -18.10
CA ARG A 20 -0.39 -14.78 -18.05
C ARG A 20 -0.08 -13.34 -18.46
N LEU A 21 -0.70 -12.85 -19.53
CA LEU A 21 -0.56 -11.47 -19.96
C LEU A 21 -1.03 -10.50 -18.87
N HIS A 22 -2.20 -10.76 -18.28
CA HIS A 22 -2.71 -9.98 -17.15
C HIS A 22 -1.73 -9.98 -15.98
N ALA A 23 -1.14 -11.12 -15.63
CA ALA A 23 -0.17 -11.21 -14.56
C ALA A 23 1.11 -10.40 -14.85
N GLN A 24 1.59 -10.39 -16.10
CA GLN A 24 2.79 -9.65 -16.50
C GLN A 24 2.54 -8.14 -16.61
N LEU A 25 1.41 -7.71 -17.17
CA LEU A 25 1.07 -6.29 -17.27
C LEU A 25 0.81 -5.66 -15.89
N LEU A 26 0.34 -6.46 -14.94
CA LEU A 26 0.01 -6.02 -13.58
C LEU A 26 1.07 -6.40 -12.53
N SER A 27 2.25 -6.87 -12.94
CA SER A 27 3.36 -7.17 -12.01
C SER A 27 4.08 -5.88 -11.59
N GLY A 28 3.40 -5.03 -10.82
CA GLY A 28 3.99 -3.84 -10.24
C GLY A 28 4.87 -4.18 -9.03
N THR A 29 6.16 -3.83 -9.09
CA THR A 29 7.02 -3.85 -7.90
C THR A 29 6.58 -2.77 -6.93
N THR A 30 6.45 -3.09 -5.65
CA THR A 30 6.17 -2.13 -4.57
C THR A 30 7.13 -2.36 -3.40
N ALA A 31 7.23 -1.40 -2.50
CA ALA A 31 8.10 -1.46 -1.33
C ALA A 31 7.56 -0.56 -0.22
N PHE A 32 7.90 -0.88 1.03
CA PHE A 32 7.63 0.02 2.13
C PHE A 32 8.44 1.30 1.95
N PHE A 33 7.78 2.44 2.12
CA PHE A 33 8.41 3.77 1.98
C PHE A 33 9.16 3.94 0.65
N ARG A 34 8.60 3.40 -0.45
CA ARG A 34 9.23 3.30 -1.78
C ARG A 34 9.89 4.59 -2.25
N ASP A 35 9.21 5.72 -2.07
CA ASP A 35 9.76 7.06 -2.29
C ASP A 35 9.91 7.78 -0.94
N MET A 36 11.10 7.65 -0.35
CA MET A 36 11.38 8.23 0.97
C MET A 36 11.22 9.76 1.00
N GLU A 37 11.44 10.47 -0.10
CA GLU A 37 11.30 11.93 -0.13
C GLU A 37 9.82 12.33 -0.10
N ALA A 38 8.99 11.67 -0.93
CA ALA A 38 7.55 11.86 -0.90
C ALA A 38 6.96 11.52 0.48
N PHE A 39 7.36 10.38 1.05
CA PHE A 39 6.89 9.98 2.39
C PHE A 39 7.31 10.94 3.49
N ARG A 40 8.50 11.56 3.43
CA ARG A 40 8.91 12.61 4.37
C ARG A 40 8.04 13.85 4.26
N VAL A 41 7.70 14.27 3.05
CA VAL A 41 6.77 15.39 2.84
C VAL A 41 5.39 15.05 3.43
N CYS A 42 4.92 13.81 3.21
CA CYS A 42 3.67 13.34 3.80
C CYS A 42 3.70 13.36 5.33
N GLU A 43 4.74 12.79 5.94
CA GLU A 43 4.95 12.75 7.39
C GLU A 43 5.02 14.16 8.00
N GLN A 44 5.77 15.08 7.40
CA GLN A 44 6.06 16.38 8.01
C GLN A 44 4.98 17.44 7.75
N LYS A 45 4.20 17.30 6.68
CA LYS A 45 3.27 18.36 6.23
C LYS A 45 1.85 17.86 6.03
N VAL A 46 1.67 16.79 5.25
CA VAL A 46 0.35 16.37 4.78
C VAL A 46 -0.46 15.71 5.91
N ILE A 47 0.10 14.69 6.54
CA ILE A 47 -0.55 13.93 7.62
C ILE A 47 -0.89 14.83 8.82
N PRO A 48 0.05 15.67 9.32
CA PRO A 48 -0.24 16.73 10.28
C PRO A 48 -1.47 17.55 9.95
N SER A 49 -1.54 18.07 8.72
CA SER A 49 -2.63 18.94 8.25
C SER A 49 -3.98 18.20 8.17
N ILE A 50 -3.97 16.92 7.77
CA ILE A 50 -5.18 16.08 7.73
C ILE A 50 -5.72 15.85 9.15
N ILE A 51 -4.83 15.58 10.11
CA ILE A 51 -5.20 15.39 11.52
C ILE A 51 -5.77 16.69 12.11
N ASP A 52 -5.10 17.83 11.88
CA ASP A 52 -5.58 19.15 12.32
C ASP A 52 -6.98 19.45 11.78
N HIS A 53 -7.19 19.18 10.49
CA HIS A 53 -8.49 19.36 9.87
C HIS A 53 -9.56 18.45 10.49
N SER A 54 -9.24 17.21 10.82
CA SER A 54 -10.19 16.31 11.50
C SER A 54 -10.57 16.84 12.88
N MET A 55 -9.57 17.21 13.69
CA MET A 55 -9.77 17.71 15.06
C MET A 55 -10.58 19.01 15.09
N ASN A 56 -10.25 19.98 14.24
CA ASN A 56 -10.91 21.29 14.21
C ASN A 56 -12.38 21.22 13.79
N ASN A 57 -12.77 20.19 13.03
CA ASN A 57 -14.14 19.99 12.59
C ASN A 57 -14.95 19.09 13.53
N GLY A 58 -14.41 18.75 14.71
CA GLY A 58 -15.03 17.79 15.64
C GLY A 58 -15.18 16.39 15.05
N LYS A 59 -14.51 16.09 13.93
CA LYS A 59 -14.53 14.78 13.29
C LYS A 59 -13.51 13.91 14.00
N SER A 60 -13.98 12.83 14.60
CA SER A 60 -13.11 11.82 15.21
C SER A 60 -12.69 10.75 14.20
N ARG A 61 -12.66 11.06 12.89
CA ARG A 61 -12.35 10.07 11.84
C ARG A 61 -11.59 10.66 10.64
N CYS A 62 -10.47 10.04 10.29
CA CYS A 62 -9.72 10.22 9.06
C CYS A 62 -9.93 9.03 8.12
N ARG A 63 -10.13 9.30 6.82
CA ARG A 63 -10.22 8.25 5.80
C ARG A 63 -9.17 8.49 4.73
N ILE A 64 -8.39 7.47 4.40
CA ILE A 64 -7.39 7.52 3.34
C ILE A 64 -7.66 6.42 2.32
N TRP A 65 -7.34 6.70 1.06
CA TRP A 65 -7.47 5.74 -0.04
C TRP A 65 -6.14 5.59 -0.77
N ILE A 66 -5.64 4.36 -0.81
CA ILE A 66 -4.46 3.95 -1.56
C ILE A 66 -4.94 3.20 -2.80
N ALA A 67 -4.88 3.89 -3.94
CA ALA A 67 -5.29 3.37 -5.23
C ALA A 67 -4.08 2.72 -5.92
N GLY A 68 -4.20 1.45 -6.33
CA GLY A 68 -3.08 0.66 -6.84
C GLY A 68 -2.14 0.20 -5.73
N CYS A 69 -2.68 -0.35 -4.63
CA CYS A 69 -1.87 -0.68 -3.45
C CYS A 69 -0.93 -1.88 -3.63
N SER A 70 -1.01 -2.61 -4.75
CA SER A 70 -0.26 -3.82 -5.04
C SER A 70 -0.30 -4.79 -3.85
N THR A 71 0.86 -5.26 -3.37
CA THR A 71 0.98 -6.18 -2.24
C THR A 71 0.86 -5.52 -0.87
N GLY A 72 0.44 -4.23 -0.81
CA GLY A 72 -0.02 -3.55 0.41
C GLY A 72 1.01 -2.70 1.14
N GLU A 73 2.29 -2.76 0.76
CA GLU A 73 3.39 -2.08 1.45
C GLU A 73 3.15 -0.57 1.62
N GLU A 74 2.66 0.11 0.57
CA GLU A 74 2.36 1.53 0.61
C GLU A 74 1.23 1.85 1.60
N ALA A 75 0.18 1.02 1.63
CA ALA A 75 -0.95 1.19 2.53
C ALA A 75 -0.53 1.05 4.00
N TYR A 76 0.33 0.06 4.30
CA TYR A 76 0.91 -0.08 5.62
C TYR A 76 1.87 1.06 5.98
N SER A 77 2.68 1.55 5.03
CA SER A 77 3.55 2.71 5.25
C SER A 77 2.77 3.95 5.66
N PHE A 78 1.70 4.30 4.94
CA PHE A 78 0.84 5.43 5.34
C PHE A 78 0.17 5.18 6.69
N THR A 79 -0.33 3.97 6.94
CA THR A 79 -0.95 3.61 8.22
C THR A 79 0.01 3.85 9.39
N ILE A 80 1.26 3.40 9.26
CA ILE A 80 2.32 3.62 10.28
C ILE A 80 2.55 5.11 10.52
N LEU A 81 2.64 5.93 9.48
CA LEU A 81 2.87 7.37 9.65
C LEU A 81 1.70 8.06 10.36
N PHE A 82 0.46 7.71 10.01
CA PHE A 82 -0.72 8.23 10.71
C PHE A 82 -0.72 7.83 12.19
N LEU A 83 -0.42 6.57 12.52
CA LEU A 83 -0.35 6.07 13.88
C LEU A 83 0.75 6.77 14.69
N GLU A 84 1.93 6.98 14.11
CA GLU A 84 3.02 7.70 14.77
C GLU A 84 2.70 9.17 15.01
N GLU A 85 2.05 9.85 14.06
CA GLU A 85 1.66 11.24 14.23
C GLU A 85 0.54 11.41 15.28
N MET A 86 -0.46 10.53 15.26
CA MET A 86 -1.50 10.51 16.30
C MET A 86 -0.90 10.26 17.69
N LYS A 87 0.03 9.31 17.79
CA LYS A 87 0.74 9.03 19.04
C LYS A 87 1.61 10.21 19.50
N ARG A 88 2.32 10.88 18.58
CA ARG A 88 3.16 12.05 18.89
C ARG A 88 2.34 13.20 19.50
N ARG A 89 1.08 13.34 19.09
CA ARG A 89 0.15 14.38 19.53
C ARG A 89 -0.73 13.97 20.70
N ASP A 90 -0.68 12.70 21.11
CA ASP A 90 -1.59 12.12 22.09
C ASP A 90 -3.08 12.30 21.71
N VAL A 91 -3.41 12.02 20.45
CA VAL A 91 -4.78 12.10 19.94
C VAL A 91 -5.26 10.74 19.44
N SER A 92 -6.56 10.49 19.60
CA SER A 92 -7.21 9.27 19.13
C SER A 92 -8.24 9.63 18.06
N ILE A 93 -7.88 9.43 16.80
CA ILE A 93 -8.76 9.60 15.64
C ILE A 93 -8.96 8.24 15.00
N GLU A 94 -10.21 7.89 14.68
CA GLU A 94 -10.51 6.69 13.90
C GLU A 94 -9.87 6.80 12.52
N LEU A 95 -8.85 5.99 12.23
CA LEU A 95 -8.24 5.93 10.91
C LEU A 95 -8.87 4.77 10.11
N GLN A 96 -9.47 5.10 8.98
CA GLN A 96 -9.96 4.11 8.01
C GLN A 96 -9.10 4.15 6.74
N VAL A 97 -8.50 3.01 6.40
CA VAL A 97 -7.63 2.87 5.23
C VAL A 97 -8.33 2.00 4.20
N PHE A 98 -8.62 2.59 3.04
CA PHE A 98 -9.07 1.87 1.86
C PHE A 98 -7.85 1.58 0.99
N ALA A 99 -7.58 0.32 0.69
CA ALA A 99 -6.48 -0.08 -0.19
C ALA A 99 -7.07 -0.93 -1.31
N THR A 100 -6.97 -0.46 -2.56
CA THR A 100 -7.61 -1.09 -3.71
C THR A 100 -6.61 -1.33 -4.82
N ASP A 101 -6.74 -2.44 -5.52
CA ASP A 101 -5.93 -2.78 -6.67
C ASP A 101 -6.74 -3.66 -7.62
N ILE A 102 -6.44 -3.57 -8.92
CA ILE A 102 -7.05 -4.42 -9.95
C ILE A 102 -6.49 -5.85 -9.89
N ASN A 103 -5.26 -6.01 -9.40
CA ASN A 103 -4.60 -7.30 -9.24
C ASN A 103 -5.09 -7.99 -7.96
N ARG A 104 -6.07 -8.90 -8.13
CA ARG A 104 -6.65 -9.66 -7.02
C ARG A 104 -5.62 -10.49 -6.24
N LYS A 105 -4.57 -11.02 -6.90
CA LYS A 105 -3.51 -11.78 -6.22
C LYS A 105 -2.70 -10.88 -5.30
N ALA A 106 -2.41 -9.65 -5.74
CA ALA A 106 -1.72 -8.66 -4.92
C ALA A 106 -2.56 -8.27 -3.69
N ILE A 107 -3.87 -8.05 -3.85
CA ILE A 107 -4.80 -7.80 -2.73
C ILE A 107 -4.83 -8.97 -1.72
N GLN A 108 -4.75 -10.22 -2.18
CA GLN A 108 -4.68 -11.37 -1.27
C GLN A 108 -3.38 -11.41 -0.45
N ILE A 109 -2.28 -10.88 -0.98
CA ILE A 109 -1.02 -10.74 -0.25
C ILE A 109 -1.15 -9.58 0.74
N ALA A 110 -1.63 -8.42 0.29
CA ALA A 110 -1.86 -7.24 1.11
C ALA A 110 -2.76 -7.54 2.32
N SER A 111 -3.87 -8.26 2.12
CA SER A 111 -4.82 -8.59 3.19
C SER A 111 -4.27 -9.56 4.23
N LYS A 112 -3.26 -10.36 3.88
CA LYS A 112 -2.56 -11.24 4.82
C LYS A 112 -1.55 -10.48 5.68
N GLY A 113 -0.99 -9.38 5.17
CA GLY A 113 0.00 -8.58 5.89
C GLY A 113 1.29 -9.34 6.24
N LEU A 114 1.67 -10.34 5.44
CA LEU A 114 2.85 -11.16 5.68
C LEU A 114 3.98 -10.78 4.73
N TYR A 115 5.07 -10.27 5.31
CA TYR A 115 6.20 -9.74 4.56
C TYR A 115 7.50 -10.39 5.04
N SER A 116 8.46 -10.53 4.14
CA SER A 116 9.79 -11.03 4.49
C SER A 116 10.59 -9.96 5.23
N ILE A 117 11.64 -10.37 5.94
CA ILE A 117 12.50 -9.42 6.66
C ILE A 117 13.18 -8.47 5.67
N GLU A 118 13.56 -8.99 4.50
CA GLU A 118 14.20 -8.28 3.42
C GLU A 118 13.29 -7.20 2.83
N SER A 119 12.01 -7.51 2.56
CA SER A 119 11.08 -6.51 2.01
C SER A 119 10.76 -5.39 3.01
N MET A 120 10.89 -5.67 4.31
CA MET A 120 10.70 -4.69 5.39
C MET A 120 11.99 -3.91 5.72
N ALA A 121 13.11 -4.12 5.02
CA ALA A 121 14.40 -3.53 5.39
C ALA A 121 14.39 -1.98 5.42
N SER A 122 13.54 -1.34 4.61
CA SER A 122 13.37 0.12 4.59
C SER A 122 12.60 0.68 5.79
N ILE A 123 11.92 -0.17 6.58
CA ILE A 123 11.16 0.25 7.75
C ILE A 123 12.12 0.41 8.95
N PRO A 124 12.14 1.58 9.62
CA PRO A 124 12.90 1.76 10.85
C PRO A 124 12.63 0.66 11.88
N GLU A 125 13.68 0.14 12.53
CA GLU A 125 13.57 -0.98 13.48
C GLU A 125 12.54 -0.72 14.59
N LYS A 126 12.52 0.52 15.12
CA LYS A 126 11.51 0.96 16.12
C LYS A 126 10.06 0.77 15.66
N TRP A 127 9.80 0.90 14.36
CA TRP A 127 8.48 0.74 13.77
C TRP A 127 8.22 -0.73 13.44
N ARG A 128 9.21 -1.47 12.95
CA ARG A 128 9.11 -2.92 12.76
C ARG A 128 8.74 -3.64 14.06
N ALA A 129 9.45 -3.34 15.15
CA ALA A 129 9.20 -3.94 16.46
C ALA A 129 7.83 -3.58 17.07
N ARG A 130 7.21 -2.49 16.61
CA ARG A 130 5.93 -1.99 17.13
C ARG A 130 4.74 -2.49 16.32
N TYR A 131 4.86 -2.50 15.00
CA TYR A 131 3.74 -2.72 14.08
C TYR A 131 3.73 -4.10 13.44
N PHE A 132 4.79 -4.89 13.63
CA PHE A 132 4.90 -6.24 13.08
C PHE A 132 5.25 -7.23 14.18
N GLU A 133 4.71 -8.43 14.05
CA GLU A 133 5.01 -9.57 14.90
C GLU A 133 5.64 -10.67 14.06
N LYS A 134 6.64 -11.36 14.63
CA LYS A 134 7.24 -12.50 13.94
C LYS A 134 6.24 -13.63 13.89
N LYS A 135 5.76 -13.96 12.68
CA LYS A 135 4.94 -15.15 12.46
C LYS A 135 5.76 -16.40 12.78
N ARG A 136 5.23 -17.21 13.70
CA ARG A 136 5.79 -18.52 14.07
C ARG A 136 5.42 -19.56 13.03
#